data_AF-A0A202DML0-F1
#
_entry.id   AF-A0A202DML0-F1
#
_cell.length_a   1.000
_cell.length_b   1.000
_cell.length_c   1.000
_cell.angle_alpha   90.00
_cell.angle_beta   90.00
_cell.angle_gamma   90.00
#
_symmetry.space_group_name_H-M   'P 1'
#
loop_
_entity.id
_entity.type
_entity.pdbx_description
1 polymer ?
#
loop_
_entity_poly.entity_id
_entity_poly.type
_entity_poly.pdbx_seq_one_letter_code
_entity_poly.pdbx_strand_id
1 'polypeptide(L)'
;TISMTEGLTFAFEIKVRDTTYITPFYTAPATITFDPFNTAPVATDVSVSAQMNTATALTLNATDAENDALTYTYTQPANGTLSGTAPHLTYTSTSGFAGTDSFTFTADDGIATSNQATVSVTVLANPFIISVNATDGTFILPLKTGLTYDFTASYDGATTTHTTDANLTLTFPSGPGIYDVAISGTFPAINFNNDKNGDKAKLLDIKQWGNGAWETMENAFNGCTNLQISATDTPNLSNVTNMQSTFKGCKALTSLNATNWDVSNVTTMKWTFHSAGPGSLDISTWDTSSVETFYRTFANSRFALVGYENWDLSSATTLYGMFQGYRGMTSIDVSNWKTTNKLEGLHRVFAGSSLTEVNGLENLNVTNVIWIDRLVNEDFVFPTATYDTILTAWANQITEPSPGHPWLTTASRYTPFSEAAAARQHLIGMHWTITDAGTVAGIHPFTTTSITSPIRISGWNDVATNTLTATVNGASQAMTVWEDSLWYTDVTLNPTQRLPFTVSFNGTAVKTGELTWVPTLINTTSSQAVTIRKGSTLLIGSAVHTGALLEIDTDGDGVYDLSGTPT
;
A
#
# COMPACT_ATOMS: atom_id res chain seq x y z
N THR A 1 5.07 39.90 -76.06
CA THR A 1 5.38 38.49 -75.74
C THR A 1 6.57 38.10 -76.59
N ILE A 2 7.72 37.84 -75.97
CA ILE A 2 8.95 37.40 -76.65
C ILE A 2 9.11 35.94 -76.27
N SER A 3 9.17 35.02 -77.25
CA SER A 3 9.54 33.63 -77.01
C SER A 3 11.06 33.57 -76.82
N MET A 4 11.50 33.26 -75.60
CA MET A 4 12.92 33.31 -75.22
C MET A 4 13.60 31.96 -75.51
N THR A 5 14.85 32.02 -75.95
CA THR A 5 15.77 30.87 -76.06
C THR A 5 17.00 31.19 -75.20
N GLU A 6 17.58 30.19 -74.54
CA GLU A 6 18.64 30.30 -73.53
C GLU A 6 19.84 31.20 -73.93
N GLY A 7 20.41 31.92 -72.96
CA GLY A 7 21.72 32.58 -73.07
C GLY A 7 21.75 33.99 -73.69
N LEU A 8 20.63 34.70 -73.74
CA LEU A 8 20.56 36.05 -74.33
C LEU A 8 20.55 37.17 -73.28
N THR A 9 21.53 38.08 -73.38
CA THR A 9 21.49 39.38 -72.69
C THR A 9 20.75 40.40 -73.54
N PHE A 10 19.72 41.03 -72.98
CA PHE A 10 19.01 42.11 -73.66
C PHE A 10 19.46 43.46 -73.11
N ALA A 11 20.01 44.30 -73.99
CA ALA A 11 20.21 45.71 -73.71
C ALA A 11 18.99 46.50 -74.21
N PHE A 12 18.44 47.35 -73.37
CA PHE A 12 17.38 48.27 -73.74
C PHE A 12 17.66 49.66 -73.14
N GLU A 13 17.17 50.69 -73.83
CA GLU A 13 17.19 52.04 -73.30
C GLU A 13 15.90 52.31 -72.54
N ILE A 14 16.02 52.71 -71.27
CA ILE A 14 14.91 53.33 -70.56
C ILE A 14 14.91 54.82 -70.91
N LYS A 15 13.83 55.27 -71.54
CA LYS A 15 13.59 56.68 -71.85
C LYS A 15 12.55 57.23 -70.90
N VAL A 16 13.00 57.99 -69.90
CA VAL A 16 12.10 58.68 -68.98
C VAL A 16 11.85 60.10 -69.51
N ARG A 17 10.59 60.52 -69.54
CA ARG A 17 10.18 61.85 -69.95
C ARG A 17 9.35 62.50 -68.85
N ASP A 18 9.76 63.70 -68.45
CA ASP A 18 8.90 64.61 -67.70
C ASP A 18 7.92 65.27 -68.69
N THR A 19 6.62 65.19 -68.41
CA THR A 19 5.58 65.77 -69.26
C THR A 19 5.55 67.30 -69.24
N THR A 20 6.32 67.95 -68.37
CA THR A 20 6.28 69.41 -68.18
C THR A 20 7.33 70.21 -68.96
N TYR A 21 8.35 69.59 -69.57
CA TYR A 21 9.39 70.30 -70.35
C TYR A 21 9.67 69.67 -71.73
N ILE A 22 9.99 70.52 -72.72
CA ILE A 22 10.25 70.16 -74.12
C ILE A 22 11.77 70.20 -74.40
N THR A 23 12.54 69.31 -73.78
CA THR A 23 14.00 69.09 -74.03
C THR A 23 14.33 67.58 -73.91
N PRO A 24 15.51 67.08 -74.33
CA PRO A 24 15.66 65.72 -74.87
C PRO A 24 15.55 64.62 -73.80
N PHE A 25 15.23 63.40 -74.25
CA PHE A 25 15.17 62.21 -73.40
C PHE A 25 16.49 62.00 -72.65
N TYR A 26 16.42 61.78 -71.33
CA TYR A 26 17.54 61.15 -70.62
C TYR A 26 17.51 59.66 -70.93
N THR A 27 18.57 59.16 -71.57
CA THR A 27 18.77 57.74 -71.80
C THR A 27 19.77 57.21 -70.79
N ALA A 28 19.39 56.12 -70.12
CA ALA A 28 20.32 55.31 -69.35
C ALA A 28 20.31 53.90 -69.96
N PRO A 29 21.49 53.30 -70.21
CA PRO A 29 21.54 51.90 -70.61
C PRO A 29 21.04 51.04 -69.44
N ALA A 30 20.12 50.12 -69.74
CA ALA A 30 19.71 49.06 -68.84
C ALA A 30 19.93 47.71 -69.52
N THR A 31 20.35 46.73 -68.75
CA THR A 31 20.58 45.36 -69.21
C THR A 31 19.81 44.42 -68.31
N ILE A 32 19.14 43.44 -68.90
CA ILE A 32 18.61 42.26 -68.20
C ILE A 32 19.38 41.05 -68.75
N THR A 33 20.07 40.38 -67.86
CA THR A 33 20.79 39.13 -68.10
C THR A 33 19.95 37.98 -67.54
N PHE A 34 19.65 36.98 -68.37
CA PHE A 34 19.13 35.69 -67.93
C PHE A 34 20.31 34.71 -67.93
N ASP A 35 20.66 34.18 -66.76
CA ASP A 35 21.70 33.15 -66.64
C ASP A 35 21.11 31.78 -67.00
N PRO A 36 21.58 31.10 -68.06
CA PRO A 36 21.03 29.82 -68.51
C PRO A 36 21.52 28.60 -67.71
N PHE A 37 22.29 28.80 -66.64
CA PHE A 37 22.81 27.69 -65.84
C PHE A 37 22.02 27.56 -64.54
N ASN A 38 20.93 26.77 -64.57
CA ASN A 38 20.34 26.27 -63.33
C ASN A 38 21.35 25.32 -62.68
N THR A 39 21.88 25.68 -61.53
CA THR A 39 22.77 24.83 -60.76
C THR A 39 21.92 24.01 -59.81
N ALA A 40 21.84 22.70 -60.01
CA ALA A 40 21.08 21.84 -59.12
C ALA A 40 21.46 22.09 -57.65
N PRO A 41 20.49 22.10 -56.70
CA PRO A 41 20.80 22.40 -55.31
C PRO A 41 21.80 21.40 -54.74
N VAL A 42 22.51 21.80 -53.69
CA VAL A 42 23.47 20.94 -53.00
C VAL A 42 22.95 20.66 -51.59
N ALA A 43 22.57 19.42 -51.33
CA ALA A 43 22.17 18.97 -50.00
C ALA A 43 23.41 18.53 -49.19
N THR A 44 23.46 18.91 -47.93
CA THR A 44 24.58 18.61 -47.02
C THR A 44 24.13 17.67 -45.91
N ASP A 45 24.97 16.71 -45.56
CA ASP A 45 24.73 15.81 -44.43
C ASP A 45 24.52 16.58 -43.12
N VAL A 46 23.62 16.08 -42.29
CA VAL A 46 23.31 16.67 -40.98
C VAL A 46 23.55 15.63 -39.89
N SER A 47 24.17 16.04 -38.79
CA SER A 47 24.31 15.20 -37.60
C SER A 47 23.66 15.88 -36.40
N VAL A 48 22.84 15.15 -35.65
CA VAL A 48 22.14 15.67 -34.47
C VAL A 48 22.22 14.66 -33.33
N SER A 49 22.34 15.17 -32.10
CA SER A 49 22.21 14.37 -30.88
C SER A 49 20.81 14.60 -30.29
N ALA A 50 20.10 13.52 -30.01
CA ALA A 50 18.74 13.53 -29.45
C ALA A 50 18.74 12.81 -28.09
N GLN A 51 17.83 13.20 -27.21
CA GLN A 51 17.58 12.46 -25.97
C GLN A 51 16.41 11.49 -26.18
N MET A 52 16.51 10.29 -25.61
CA MET A 52 15.49 9.25 -25.71
C MET A 52 14.11 9.82 -25.32
N ASN A 53 13.11 9.56 -26.16
CA ASN A 53 11.72 9.96 -25.98
C ASN A 53 11.49 11.48 -25.91
N THR A 54 12.48 12.29 -26.29
CA THR A 54 12.40 13.75 -26.27
C THR A 54 12.37 14.30 -27.69
N ALA A 55 11.43 15.19 -27.96
CA ALA A 55 11.34 15.90 -29.23
C ALA A 55 12.61 16.75 -29.45
N THR A 56 13.32 16.49 -30.54
CA THR A 56 14.58 17.15 -30.89
C THR A 56 14.41 17.90 -32.19
N ALA A 57 14.63 19.22 -32.15
CA ALA A 57 14.57 20.06 -33.35
C ALA A 57 15.69 19.68 -34.33
N LEU A 58 15.35 19.60 -35.60
CA LEU A 58 16.22 19.17 -36.68
C LEU A 58 15.99 20.04 -37.91
N THR A 59 17.04 20.58 -38.49
CA THR A 59 16.92 21.39 -39.72
C THR A 59 17.70 20.72 -40.85
N LEU A 60 17.01 20.44 -41.95
CA LEU A 60 17.65 19.98 -43.19
C LEU A 60 18.45 21.13 -43.82
N ASN A 61 19.61 20.80 -44.38
CA ASN A 61 20.51 21.80 -44.93
C ASN A 61 20.75 21.56 -46.42
N ALA A 62 20.35 22.53 -47.24
CA ALA A 62 20.67 22.58 -48.66
C ALA A 62 20.88 24.03 -49.10
N THR A 63 21.73 24.23 -50.10
CA THR A 63 21.99 25.54 -50.70
C THR A 63 21.80 25.47 -52.19
N ASP A 64 21.35 26.58 -52.76
CA ASP A 64 21.20 26.77 -54.19
C ASP A 64 22.05 27.96 -54.63
N ALA A 65 22.75 27.86 -55.76
CA ALA A 65 23.68 28.91 -56.19
C ALA A 65 22.95 30.17 -56.69
N GLU A 66 21.73 29.98 -57.20
CA GLU A 66 20.85 31.05 -57.69
C GLU A 66 19.92 31.59 -56.57
N ASN A 67 19.95 30.95 -55.39
CA ASN A 67 19.06 31.18 -54.25
C ASN A 67 17.58 30.93 -54.59
N ASP A 68 17.32 29.94 -55.45
CA ASP A 68 15.97 29.49 -55.73
C ASP A 68 15.31 28.85 -54.50
N ALA A 69 13.97 28.90 -54.46
CA ALA A 69 13.20 28.40 -53.34
C ALA A 69 13.22 26.87 -53.33
N LEU A 70 13.69 26.28 -52.23
CA LEU A 70 13.87 24.83 -52.12
C LEU A 70 12.67 24.13 -51.50
N THR A 71 12.28 23.02 -52.11
CA THR A 71 11.40 22.01 -51.53
C THR A 71 12.19 20.76 -51.17
N TYR A 72 11.69 19.96 -50.23
CA TYR A 72 12.45 18.83 -49.67
C TYR A 72 11.63 17.55 -49.72
N THR A 73 12.31 16.46 -50.05
CA THR A 73 11.80 15.09 -49.97
C THR A 73 12.71 14.27 -49.07
N TYR A 74 12.14 13.46 -48.17
CA TYR A 74 12.89 12.70 -47.18
C TYR A 74 12.23 11.36 -46.83
N THR A 75 13.02 10.42 -46.34
CA THR A 75 12.54 9.13 -45.83
C THR A 75 12.27 9.20 -44.32
N GLN A 76 11.45 8.29 -43.80
CA GLN A 76 11.33 8.14 -42.34
C GLN A 76 12.53 7.37 -41.77
N PRO A 77 13.02 7.74 -40.58
CA PRO A 77 14.04 6.98 -39.88
C PRO A 77 13.45 5.67 -39.32
N ALA A 78 14.31 4.69 -39.01
CA ALA A 78 13.86 3.34 -38.65
C ALA A 78 13.42 3.24 -37.18
N ASN A 79 14.01 4.06 -36.30
CA ASN A 79 13.80 4.03 -34.85
C ASN A 79 13.28 5.36 -34.32
N GLY A 80 12.59 6.13 -35.15
CA GLY A 80 11.99 7.40 -34.76
C GLY A 80 10.91 7.86 -35.75
N THR A 81 10.32 9.00 -35.43
CA THR A 81 9.31 9.65 -36.28
C THR A 81 9.70 11.10 -36.52
N LEU A 82 9.54 11.56 -37.76
CA LEU A 82 9.68 12.96 -38.13
C LEU A 82 8.32 13.64 -38.18
N SER A 83 8.24 14.86 -37.64
CA SER A 83 7.08 15.75 -37.74
C SER A 83 7.51 17.17 -38.10
N GLY A 84 6.56 18.04 -38.45
CA GLY A 84 6.83 19.41 -38.88
C GLY A 84 6.88 19.57 -40.40
N THR A 85 7.46 20.69 -40.86
CA THR A 85 7.54 21.05 -42.28
C THR A 85 8.98 21.32 -42.64
N ALA A 86 9.51 20.60 -43.62
CA ALA A 86 10.87 20.81 -44.08
C ALA A 86 11.09 22.27 -44.54
N PRO A 87 12.29 22.83 -44.29
CA PRO A 87 13.48 22.16 -43.74
C PRO A 87 13.45 21.96 -42.22
N HIS A 88 12.49 22.54 -41.48
CA HIS A 88 12.42 22.48 -40.02
C HIS A 88 11.55 21.32 -39.53
N LEU A 89 12.21 20.22 -39.19
CA LEU A 89 11.60 19.00 -38.69
C LEU A 89 11.81 18.85 -37.18
N THR A 90 11.05 17.95 -36.59
CA THR A 90 11.22 17.48 -35.22
C THR A 90 11.35 15.97 -35.25
N TYR A 91 12.46 15.47 -34.72
CA TYR A 91 12.70 14.05 -34.53
C TYR A 91 12.28 13.63 -33.12
N THR A 92 11.56 12.52 -33.00
CA THR A 92 11.27 11.86 -31.73
C THR A 92 11.60 10.38 -31.88
N SER A 93 12.43 9.83 -30.99
CA SER A 93 12.78 8.41 -31.02
C SER A 93 11.57 7.53 -30.70
N THR A 94 11.61 6.29 -31.16
CA THR A 94 10.72 5.24 -30.68
C THR A 94 10.93 5.05 -29.18
N SER A 95 9.85 4.73 -28.47
CA SER A 95 9.89 4.55 -27.02
C SER A 95 10.98 3.57 -26.59
N GLY A 96 11.91 4.02 -25.75
CA GLY A 96 12.98 3.18 -25.20
C GLY A 96 14.21 3.02 -26.09
N PHE A 97 14.24 3.61 -27.29
CA PHE A 97 15.37 3.49 -28.20
C PHE A 97 16.51 4.46 -27.84
N ALA A 98 17.71 3.93 -27.65
CA ALA A 98 18.97 4.67 -27.65
C ALA A 98 19.96 3.97 -28.59
N GLY A 99 20.75 4.75 -29.31
CA GLY A 99 21.61 4.26 -30.38
C GLY A 99 21.62 5.22 -31.57
N THR A 100 22.08 4.72 -32.71
CA THR A 100 22.13 5.50 -33.95
C THR A 100 20.90 5.23 -34.80
N ASP A 101 20.32 6.29 -35.35
CA ASP A 101 19.26 6.24 -36.34
C ASP A 101 19.64 7.15 -37.52
N SER A 102 18.99 6.98 -38.66
CA SER A 102 19.29 7.79 -39.83
C SER A 102 18.15 7.81 -40.84
N PHE A 103 18.12 8.87 -41.64
CA PHE A 103 17.29 8.96 -42.83
C PHE A 103 17.98 9.80 -43.90
N THR A 104 17.47 9.77 -45.12
CA THR A 104 18.03 10.52 -46.25
C THR A 104 17.07 11.58 -46.75
N PHE A 105 17.59 12.65 -47.35
CA PHE A 105 16.79 13.69 -47.99
C PHE A 105 17.44 14.22 -49.28
N THR A 106 16.60 14.86 -50.10
CA THR A 106 16.97 15.62 -51.30
C THR A 106 16.24 16.96 -51.29
N ALA A 107 16.85 17.98 -51.88
CA ALA A 107 16.26 19.30 -52.12
C ALA A 107 15.99 19.50 -53.62
N ASP A 108 14.96 20.27 -53.96
CA ASP A 108 14.52 20.52 -55.33
C ASP A 108 14.13 21.99 -55.50
N ASP A 109 14.69 22.66 -56.50
CA ASP A 109 14.47 24.07 -56.86
C ASP A 109 13.26 24.28 -57.82
N GLY A 110 12.56 23.20 -58.19
CA GLY A 110 11.50 23.17 -59.18
C GLY A 110 11.96 22.81 -60.61
N ILE A 111 13.28 22.68 -60.83
CA ILE A 111 13.92 22.39 -62.11
C ILE A 111 14.83 21.15 -62.01
N ALA A 112 15.65 21.07 -60.97
CA ALA A 112 16.59 20.00 -60.71
C ALA A 112 16.59 19.57 -59.23
N THR A 113 16.85 18.28 -59.02
CA THR A 113 16.98 17.68 -57.70
C THR A 113 18.46 17.58 -57.29
N SER A 114 18.74 17.83 -56.01
CA SER A 114 20.07 17.76 -55.43
C SER A 114 20.66 16.35 -55.40
N ASN A 115 21.93 16.25 -55.01
CA ASN A 115 22.47 15.01 -54.45
C ASN A 115 21.64 14.54 -53.24
N GLN A 116 21.65 13.24 -52.95
CA GLN A 116 21.10 12.72 -51.70
C GLN A 116 22.06 13.03 -50.55
N ALA A 117 21.52 13.51 -49.44
CA ALA A 117 22.24 13.73 -48.18
C ALA A 117 21.64 12.86 -47.06
N THR A 118 22.45 12.55 -46.07
CA THR A 118 22.10 11.73 -44.91
C THR A 118 21.97 12.59 -43.65
N VAL A 119 20.90 12.36 -42.90
CA VAL A 119 20.76 12.84 -41.54
C VAL A 119 21.08 11.70 -40.59
N SER A 120 22.14 11.85 -39.81
CA SER A 120 22.54 10.92 -38.75
C SER A 120 22.05 11.43 -37.39
N VAL A 121 21.31 10.60 -36.67
CA VAL A 121 20.77 10.90 -35.34
C VAL A 121 21.40 9.98 -34.31
N THR A 122 22.08 10.53 -33.31
CA THR A 122 22.56 9.77 -32.15
C THR A 122 21.58 10.00 -31.00
N VAL A 123 20.80 8.97 -30.65
CA VAL A 123 19.86 9.00 -29.53
C VAL A 123 20.55 8.52 -28.25
N LEU A 124 20.66 9.41 -27.26
CA LEU A 124 21.26 9.13 -25.97
C LEU A 124 20.19 8.76 -24.95
N ALA A 125 20.53 7.85 -24.04
CA ALA A 125 19.70 7.55 -22.86
C ALA A 125 19.63 8.77 -21.93
N ASN A 126 18.48 9.01 -21.32
CA ASN A 126 18.31 10.10 -20.37
C ASN A 126 19.15 9.84 -19.10
N PRO A 127 19.87 10.85 -18.60
CA PRO A 127 20.68 10.71 -17.39
C PRO A 127 19.85 10.59 -16.12
N PHE A 128 20.43 10.02 -15.07
CA PHE A 128 19.97 10.21 -13.71
C PHE A 128 20.37 11.61 -13.24
N ILE A 129 19.43 12.44 -12.79
CA ILE A 129 19.70 13.83 -12.39
C ILE A 129 19.32 14.04 -10.93
N ILE A 130 20.29 14.50 -10.15
CA ILE A 130 20.12 14.89 -8.75
C ILE A 130 20.46 16.37 -8.55
N SER A 131 19.84 16.99 -7.55
CA SER A 131 20.21 18.31 -7.05
C SER A 131 20.89 18.19 -5.70
N VAL A 132 22.05 18.82 -5.53
CA VAL A 132 22.88 18.73 -4.33
C VAL A 132 23.29 20.11 -3.82
N ASN A 133 23.37 20.27 -2.50
CA ASN A 133 23.91 21.44 -1.83
C ASN A 133 25.37 21.20 -1.40
N ALA A 134 26.31 21.54 -2.28
CA ALA A 134 27.74 21.41 -2.03
C ALA A 134 28.23 22.54 -1.12
N THR A 135 27.91 22.48 0.17
CA THR A 135 28.19 23.56 1.15
C THR A 135 29.67 23.90 1.33
N ASP A 136 30.56 22.98 0.96
CA ASP A 136 32.02 23.11 1.01
C ASP A 136 32.65 23.09 -0.40
N GLY A 137 31.84 23.22 -1.45
CA GLY A 137 32.28 23.09 -2.85
C GLY A 137 32.52 21.65 -3.29
N THR A 138 32.10 20.65 -2.49
CA THR A 138 32.20 19.23 -2.85
C THR A 138 30.93 18.44 -2.54
N PHE A 139 30.75 17.34 -3.28
CA PHE A 139 29.74 16.32 -3.01
C PHE A 139 30.30 14.93 -3.28
N ILE A 140 30.20 14.04 -2.30
CA ILE A 140 30.58 12.64 -2.42
C ILE A 140 29.35 11.87 -2.91
N LEU A 141 29.46 11.30 -4.10
CA LEU A 141 28.53 10.34 -4.66
C LEU A 141 28.90 8.93 -4.16
N PRO A 142 28.15 8.34 -3.22
CA PRO A 142 28.55 7.08 -2.61
C PRO A 142 28.07 5.90 -3.46
N LEU A 143 28.99 5.02 -3.84
CA LEU A 143 28.72 3.89 -4.72
C LEU A 143 28.58 2.59 -3.92
N LYS A 144 27.88 1.61 -4.49
CA LYS A 144 27.77 0.28 -3.91
C LYS A 144 28.92 -0.59 -4.42
N THR A 145 29.72 -1.10 -3.49
CA THR A 145 30.83 -2.00 -3.79
C THR A 145 30.37 -3.30 -4.45
N GLY A 146 31.16 -3.84 -5.37
CA GLY A 146 30.91 -5.11 -6.05
C GLY A 146 30.05 -5.02 -7.30
N LEU A 147 29.72 -3.81 -7.77
CA LEU A 147 28.98 -3.57 -9.02
C LEU A 147 29.87 -2.95 -10.09
N THR A 148 29.45 -3.05 -11.35
CA THR A 148 30.17 -2.44 -12.48
C THR A 148 29.65 -1.03 -12.74
N TYR A 149 30.57 -0.07 -12.76
CA TYR A 149 30.30 1.32 -13.10
C TYR A 149 31.04 1.69 -14.37
N ASP A 150 30.39 2.47 -15.23
CA ASP A 150 31.01 3.13 -16.38
C ASP A 150 30.11 4.30 -16.76
N PHE A 151 30.24 5.40 -16.01
CA PHE A 151 29.39 6.56 -16.15
C PHE A 151 30.20 7.85 -16.23
N THR A 152 29.57 8.88 -16.79
CA THR A 152 30.05 10.25 -16.79
C THR A 152 29.11 11.10 -15.95
N ALA A 153 29.65 11.81 -14.96
CA ALA A 153 28.94 12.84 -14.22
C ALA A 153 29.26 14.22 -14.83
N SER A 154 28.23 15.00 -15.15
CA SER A 154 28.34 16.39 -15.59
C SER A 154 27.69 17.32 -14.55
N TYR A 155 28.42 18.35 -14.13
CA TYR A 155 28.04 19.27 -13.07
C TYR A 155 28.84 20.56 -13.17
N ASP A 156 28.21 21.72 -12.97
CA ASP A 156 28.89 23.04 -12.89
C ASP A 156 29.91 23.30 -14.02
N GLY A 157 29.54 22.96 -15.26
CA GLY A 157 30.41 23.10 -16.44
C GLY A 157 31.57 22.11 -16.53
N ALA A 158 31.74 21.24 -15.54
CA ALA A 158 32.73 20.16 -15.51
C ALA A 158 32.10 18.82 -15.91
N THR A 159 32.97 17.88 -16.30
CA THR A 159 32.61 16.47 -16.52
C THR A 159 33.69 15.57 -15.93
N THR A 160 33.30 14.41 -15.42
CA THR A 160 34.23 13.37 -14.94
C THR A 160 33.69 11.99 -15.27
N THR A 161 34.56 11.12 -15.78
CA THR A 161 34.26 9.70 -16.06
C THR A 161 34.67 8.84 -14.89
N HIS A 162 33.88 7.82 -14.55
CA HIS A 162 34.16 6.93 -13.43
C HIS A 162 33.80 5.48 -13.77
N THR A 163 34.75 4.57 -13.52
CA THR A 163 34.66 3.16 -13.94
C THR A 163 34.88 2.16 -12.78
N THR A 164 34.91 2.65 -11.55
CA THR A 164 35.15 1.83 -10.34
C THR A 164 33.97 1.92 -9.38
N ASP A 165 33.88 0.99 -8.43
CA ASP A 165 32.85 0.97 -7.39
C ASP A 165 33.22 1.77 -6.13
N ALA A 166 34.35 2.50 -6.17
CA ALA A 166 34.73 3.43 -5.12
C ALA A 166 33.89 4.71 -5.20
N ASN A 167 33.60 5.33 -4.05
CA ASN A 167 32.91 6.62 -3.99
C ASN A 167 33.60 7.67 -4.87
N LEU A 168 32.81 8.49 -5.55
CA LEU A 168 33.29 9.57 -6.40
C LEU A 168 33.09 10.92 -5.69
N THR A 169 34.16 11.69 -5.53
CA THR A 169 34.06 13.06 -5.03
C THR A 169 33.95 14.02 -6.22
N LEU A 170 32.85 14.76 -6.26
CA LEU A 170 32.63 15.85 -7.21
C LEU A 170 33.12 17.16 -6.57
N THR A 171 33.94 17.90 -7.29
CA THR A 171 34.46 19.22 -6.87
C THR A 171 33.92 20.29 -7.81
N PHE A 172 33.11 21.20 -7.28
CA PHE A 172 32.39 22.21 -8.06
C PHE A 172 33.29 23.42 -8.33
N PRO A 173 33.67 23.69 -9.60
CA PRO A 173 34.59 24.79 -9.94
C PRO A 173 34.15 26.18 -9.45
N SER A 174 32.84 26.42 -9.40
CA SER A 174 32.25 27.67 -8.94
C SER A 174 32.23 27.82 -7.41
N GLY A 175 32.68 26.81 -6.66
CA GLY A 175 32.74 26.81 -5.19
C GLY A 175 31.46 26.29 -4.52
N PRO A 176 31.18 26.69 -3.27
CA PRO A 176 29.97 26.25 -2.58
C PRO A 176 28.67 26.74 -3.22
N GLY A 177 27.67 25.86 -3.30
CA GLY A 177 26.39 26.20 -3.92
C GLY A 177 25.45 25.02 -4.10
N ILE A 178 24.31 25.28 -4.76
CA ILE A 178 23.34 24.25 -5.17
C ILE A 178 23.57 23.97 -6.66
N TYR A 179 23.73 22.69 -7.00
CA TYR A 179 24.04 22.26 -8.35
C TYR A 179 23.20 21.06 -8.75
N ASP A 180 22.87 20.99 -10.04
CA ASP A 180 22.37 19.77 -10.65
C ASP A 180 23.54 18.94 -11.17
N VAL A 181 23.50 17.64 -10.89
CA VAL A 181 24.47 16.65 -11.33
C VAL A 181 23.74 15.66 -12.23
N ALA A 182 24.15 15.57 -13.49
CA ALA A 182 23.63 14.62 -14.46
C ALA A 182 24.60 13.44 -14.61
N ILE A 183 24.11 12.21 -14.40
CA ILE A 183 24.88 10.97 -14.47
C ILE A 183 24.40 10.16 -15.66
N SER A 184 25.27 9.97 -16.66
CA SER A 184 24.99 9.24 -17.91
C SER A 184 25.89 8.01 -18.03
N GLY A 185 25.35 6.89 -18.53
CA GLY A 185 26.09 5.63 -18.67
C GLY A 185 25.65 4.57 -17.66
N THR A 186 26.53 3.62 -17.36
CA THR A 186 26.26 2.49 -16.47
C THR A 186 26.39 2.92 -15.01
N PHE A 187 25.25 3.15 -14.36
CA PHE A 187 25.12 3.54 -12.96
C PHE A 187 24.09 2.65 -12.23
N PRO A 188 24.47 1.45 -11.79
CA PRO A 188 23.51 0.44 -11.33
C PRO A 188 22.99 0.63 -9.91
N ALA A 189 23.70 1.39 -9.07
CA ALA A 189 23.28 1.68 -7.69
C ALA A 189 24.03 2.88 -7.10
N ILE A 190 23.39 3.51 -6.11
CA ILE A 190 23.97 4.47 -5.17
C ILE A 190 23.79 3.89 -3.75
N ASN A 191 24.62 4.26 -2.78
CA ASN A 191 24.54 3.69 -1.42
C ASN A 191 24.95 4.69 -0.34
N PHE A 192 24.02 5.56 0.08
CA PHE A 192 24.31 6.50 1.16
C PHE A 192 24.54 5.82 2.51
N ASN A 193 24.17 4.57 2.75
CA ASN A 193 24.50 3.94 4.05
C ASN A 193 26.02 3.74 4.22
N ASN A 194 26.77 3.59 3.13
CA ASN A 194 28.24 3.49 3.14
C ASN A 194 28.95 4.85 3.20
N ASP A 195 28.21 5.95 3.22
CA ASP A 195 28.80 7.28 3.33
C ASP A 195 29.37 7.51 4.75
N LYS A 196 30.69 7.35 4.86
CA LYS A 196 31.46 7.59 6.09
C LYS A 196 31.69 9.08 6.36
N ASN A 197 31.41 9.96 5.38
CA ASN A 197 31.83 11.36 5.38
C ASN A 197 30.64 12.36 5.46
N GLY A 198 29.40 11.93 5.22
CA GLY A 198 28.19 12.63 5.70
C GLY A 198 27.45 13.53 4.71
N ASP A 199 27.61 13.32 3.40
CA ASP A 199 26.99 14.11 2.34
C ASP A 199 25.52 13.74 2.06
N LYS A 200 24.96 12.75 2.77
CA LYS A 200 23.53 12.38 2.68
C LYS A 200 22.58 13.58 2.78
N ALA A 201 22.88 14.54 3.66
CA ALA A 201 22.07 15.74 3.87
C ALA A 201 22.26 16.79 2.76
N LYS A 202 23.34 16.69 1.97
CA LYS A 202 23.57 17.54 0.81
C LYS A 202 22.67 17.15 -0.36
N LEU A 203 22.19 15.91 -0.46
CA LEU A 203 21.22 15.52 -1.49
C LEU A 203 19.86 16.18 -1.21
N LEU A 204 19.43 17.04 -2.14
CA LEU A 204 18.20 17.83 -2.01
C LEU A 204 17.05 17.25 -2.83
N ASP A 205 17.32 16.78 -4.06
CA ASP A 205 16.25 16.37 -4.99
C ASP A 205 16.71 15.30 -5.97
N ILE A 206 15.81 14.41 -6.35
CA ILE A 206 15.93 13.57 -7.55
C ILE A 206 15.01 14.20 -8.60
N LYS A 207 15.63 14.82 -9.61
CA LYS A 207 14.95 15.54 -10.69
C LYS A 207 14.63 14.65 -11.88
N GLN A 208 15.36 13.57 -12.06
CA GLN A 208 15.15 12.60 -13.12
C GLN A 208 15.75 11.26 -12.73
N TRP A 209 15.02 10.16 -12.92
CA TRP A 209 15.52 8.80 -12.69
C TRP A 209 16.43 8.31 -13.82
N GLY A 210 16.16 8.75 -15.05
CA GLY A 210 16.89 8.34 -16.25
C GLY A 210 16.50 6.93 -16.71
N ASN A 211 17.14 6.47 -17.79
CA ASN A 211 16.84 5.16 -18.38
C ASN A 211 17.73 4.02 -17.85
N GLY A 212 18.73 4.33 -17.04
CA GLY A 212 19.63 3.34 -16.46
C GLY A 212 18.87 2.31 -15.62
N ALA A 213 19.12 1.02 -15.88
CA ALA A 213 18.54 -0.06 -15.08
C ALA A 213 19.24 -0.13 -13.72
N TRP A 214 18.46 -0.03 -12.65
CA TRP A 214 18.96 -0.22 -11.30
C TRP A 214 19.14 -1.71 -11.04
N GLU A 215 20.33 -2.13 -10.61
CA GLU A 215 20.56 -3.51 -10.16
C GLU A 215 20.07 -3.70 -8.71
N THR A 216 20.09 -2.62 -7.91
CA THR A 216 19.55 -2.64 -6.55
C THR A 216 19.24 -1.23 -6.06
N MET A 217 18.20 -1.11 -5.22
CA MET A 217 17.87 0.10 -4.49
C MET A 217 18.27 0.02 -3.01
N GLU A 218 19.05 -1.00 -2.64
CA GLU A 218 19.49 -1.19 -1.27
C GLU A 218 20.30 0.02 -0.78
N ASN A 219 19.83 0.64 0.30
CA ASN A 219 20.43 1.80 0.94
C ASN A 219 20.59 3.04 0.04
N ALA A 220 19.90 3.07 -1.11
CA ALA A 220 20.10 4.09 -2.13
C ALA A 220 20.06 5.50 -1.57
N PHE A 221 19.01 5.87 -0.84
CA PHE A 221 18.80 7.20 -0.25
C PHE A 221 18.70 7.19 1.29
N ASN A 222 19.33 6.18 1.92
CA ASN A 222 19.26 5.97 3.35
C ASN A 222 19.90 7.13 4.14
N GLY A 223 19.06 7.88 4.86
CA GLY A 223 19.43 8.99 5.72
C GLY A 223 19.49 10.34 5.00
N CYS A 224 19.04 10.43 3.75
CA CYS A 224 18.94 11.70 3.02
C CYS A 224 17.79 12.54 3.57
N THR A 225 18.03 13.23 4.69
CA THR A 225 16.98 13.90 5.47
C THR A 225 16.31 15.08 4.77
N ASN A 226 16.98 15.68 3.78
CA ASN A 226 16.51 16.84 3.03
C ASN A 226 15.89 16.49 1.67
N LEU A 227 15.92 15.20 1.28
CA LEU A 227 15.52 14.73 -0.03
C LEU A 227 14.04 15.02 -0.35
N GLN A 228 13.80 15.64 -1.50
CA GLN A 228 12.56 15.63 -2.25
C GLN A 228 12.71 14.80 -3.53
N ILE A 229 11.60 14.54 -4.22
CA ILE A 229 11.59 13.88 -5.53
C ILE A 229 10.65 14.66 -6.44
N SER A 230 11.23 15.48 -7.32
CA SER A 230 10.50 16.22 -8.36
C SER A 230 10.47 15.50 -9.72
N ALA A 231 11.20 14.38 -9.84
CA ALA A 231 11.22 13.53 -11.01
C ALA A 231 9.81 13.16 -11.48
N THR A 232 9.60 13.28 -12.80
CA THR A 232 8.33 12.93 -13.47
C THR A 232 8.43 11.64 -14.27
N ASP A 233 9.65 11.16 -14.52
CA ASP A 233 9.92 9.85 -15.09
C ASP A 233 9.91 8.75 -14.02
N THR A 234 10.07 7.51 -14.44
CA THR A 234 9.98 6.32 -13.58
C THR A 234 11.33 5.60 -13.57
N PRO A 235 11.83 5.15 -12.40
CA PRO A 235 13.05 4.36 -12.36
C PRO A 235 12.86 3.01 -13.04
N ASN A 236 13.86 2.57 -13.79
CA ASN A 236 13.88 1.21 -14.31
C ASN A 236 14.30 0.23 -13.21
N LEU A 237 13.31 -0.43 -12.60
CA LEU A 237 13.47 -1.39 -11.50
C LEU A 237 13.51 -2.86 -11.97
N SER A 238 13.61 -3.11 -13.28
CA SER A 238 13.50 -4.47 -13.84
C SER A 238 14.48 -5.50 -13.26
N ASN A 239 15.64 -5.06 -12.77
CA ASN A 239 16.65 -5.92 -12.13
C ASN A 239 16.63 -5.86 -10.59
N VAL A 240 15.78 -5.03 -9.98
CA VAL A 240 15.78 -4.78 -8.54
C VAL A 240 14.99 -5.86 -7.80
N THR A 241 15.70 -6.71 -7.07
CA THR A 241 15.08 -7.65 -6.10
C THR A 241 15.11 -7.10 -4.67
N ASN A 242 15.98 -6.14 -4.38
CA ASN A 242 16.24 -5.63 -3.03
C ASN A 242 16.08 -4.12 -2.93
N MET A 243 15.06 -3.67 -2.18
CA MET A 243 14.76 -2.28 -1.85
C MET A 243 15.01 -1.95 -0.36
N GLN A 244 15.90 -2.70 0.29
CA GLN A 244 16.17 -2.53 1.71
C GLN A 244 16.64 -1.09 2.01
N SER A 245 15.96 -0.42 2.95
CA SER A 245 16.32 0.92 3.44
C SER A 245 16.43 2.02 2.37
N THR A 246 15.83 1.87 1.19
CA THR A 246 15.95 2.82 0.07
C THR A 246 15.68 4.27 0.50
N PHE A 247 14.57 4.54 1.20
CA PHE A 247 14.20 5.86 1.70
C PHE A 247 14.20 5.96 3.23
N LYS A 248 14.93 5.07 3.90
CA LYS A 248 15.01 5.06 5.35
C LYS A 248 15.51 6.41 5.85
N GLY A 249 14.75 7.08 6.71
CA GLY A 249 15.15 8.36 7.30
C GLY A 249 15.03 9.58 6.38
N CYS A 250 14.38 9.48 5.22
CA CYS A 250 14.02 10.62 4.36
C CYS A 250 12.87 11.43 4.98
N LYS A 251 13.19 12.16 6.06
CA LYS A 251 12.24 12.86 6.94
C LYS A 251 11.60 14.13 6.35
N ALA A 252 12.14 14.65 5.26
CA ALA A 252 11.56 15.80 4.56
C ALA A 252 10.68 15.38 3.38
N LEU A 253 10.66 14.11 2.98
CA LEU A 253 10.05 13.68 1.72
C LEU A 253 8.53 13.89 1.74
N THR A 254 8.06 14.89 0.98
CA THR A 254 6.65 15.33 0.97
C THR A 254 5.83 14.77 -0.19
N SER A 255 6.48 14.31 -1.25
CA SER A 255 5.84 13.70 -2.40
C SER A 255 6.77 12.64 -2.99
N LEU A 256 6.21 11.51 -3.37
CA LEU A 256 6.87 10.46 -4.15
C LEU A 256 5.82 9.85 -5.07
N ASN A 257 5.96 10.07 -6.38
CA ASN A 257 5.11 9.39 -7.36
C ASN A 257 5.65 7.97 -7.62
N ALA A 258 5.08 7.00 -6.91
CA ALA A 258 5.45 5.58 -7.03
C ALA A 258 4.42 4.74 -7.82
N THR A 259 3.41 5.36 -8.42
CA THR A 259 2.32 4.67 -9.12
C THR A 259 2.75 3.95 -10.40
N ASN A 260 3.87 4.33 -11.00
CA ASN A 260 4.39 3.66 -12.19
C ASN A 260 5.56 2.72 -11.88
N TRP A 261 5.88 2.51 -10.61
CA TRP A 261 7.02 1.67 -10.23
C TRP A 261 6.64 0.20 -10.36
N ASP A 262 7.36 -0.51 -11.23
CA ASP A 262 7.26 -1.97 -11.30
C ASP A 262 8.08 -2.61 -10.18
N VAL A 263 7.40 -3.09 -9.15
CA VAL A 263 7.99 -3.78 -7.99
C VAL A 263 7.77 -5.29 -8.01
N SER A 264 7.28 -5.85 -9.12
CA SER A 264 6.92 -7.28 -9.24
C SER A 264 8.09 -8.25 -9.00
N ASN A 265 9.32 -7.81 -9.24
CA ASN A 265 10.55 -8.59 -9.00
C ASN A 265 11.13 -8.41 -7.58
N VAL A 266 10.57 -7.50 -6.77
CA VAL A 266 11.12 -7.18 -5.45
C VAL A 266 10.77 -8.29 -4.45
N THR A 267 11.79 -8.86 -3.82
CA THR A 267 11.64 -9.90 -2.79
C THR A 267 11.81 -9.36 -1.37
N THR A 268 12.44 -8.18 -1.19
CA THR A 268 12.68 -7.60 0.13
C THR A 268 12.44 -6.10 0.18
N MET A 269 11.54 -5.67 1.06
CA MET A 269 11.19 -4.26 1.35
C MET A 269 11.58 -3.85 2.78
N LYS A 270 12.61 -4.49 3.36
CA LYS A 270 13.02 -4.24 4.75
C LYS A 270 13.36 -2.76 4.94
N TRP A 271 12.71 -2.10 5.89
CA TRP A 271 12.99 -0.71 6.26
C TRP A 271 12.85 0.35 5.15
N THR A 272 12.27 0.02 3.98
CA THR A 272 12.30 0.88 2.79
C THR A 272 11.84 2.30 3.06
N PHE A 273 10.79 2.50 3.86
CA PHE A 273 10.24 3.80 4.24
C PHE A 273 10.33 4.06 5.76
N HIS A 274 11.23 3.38 6.46
CA HIS A 274 11.35 3.54 7.90
C HIS A 274 11.76 4.97 8.28
N SER A 275 10.98 5.65 9.12
CA SER A 275 11.19 7.07 9.48
C SER A 275 11.20 8.04 8.28
N ALA A 276 10.49 7.72 7.20
CA ALA A 276 10.31 8.58 6.03
C ALA A 276 8.97 9.34 6.07
N GLY A 277 8.77 10.29 5.14
CA GLY A 277 7.57 11.13 5.06
C GLY A 277 7.75 12.49 5.74
N PRO A 278 6.79 13.43 5.61
CA PRO A 278 5.37 13.18 5.92
C PRO A 278 4.38 13.27 4.73
N GLY A 279 4.83 13.03 3.50
CA GLY A 279 4.00 13.15 2.30
C GLY A 279 2.82 12.17 2.17
N SER A 280 2.21 12.16 0.98
CA SER A 280 1.38 11.04 0.53
C SER A 280 2.25 10.04 -0.24
N LEU A 281 1.93 8.75 -0.13
CA LEU A 281 2.59 7.67 -0.86
C LEU A 281 1.52 6.76 -1.49
N ASP A 282 1.32 6.94 -2.79
CA ASP A 282 0.41 6.11 -3.60
C ASP A 282 1.16 4.91 -4.16
N ILE A 283 0.70 3.73 -3.73
CA ILE A 283 1.26 2.41 -4.03
C ILE A 283 0.17 1.46 -4.54
N SER A 284 -0.91 2.02 -5.12
CA SER A 284 -2.08 1.29 -5.62
C SER A 284 -1.79 0.32 -6.75
N THR A 285 -0.67 0.49 -7.46
CA THR A 285 -0.26 -0.35 -8.60
C THR A 285 0.78 -1.40 -8.24
N TRP A 286 1.25 -1.43 -7.00
CA TRP A 286 2.35 -2.30 -6.59
C TRP A 286 1.89 -3.76 -6.55
N ASP A 287 2.56 -4.60 -7.33
CA ASP A 287 2.48 -6.06 -7.19
C ASP A 287 3.44 -6.53 -6.09
N THR A 288 2.88 -6.87 -4.93
CA THR A 288 3.63 -7.34 -3.76
C THR A 288 3.77 -8.85 -3.68
N SER A 289 3.26 -9.61 -4.65
CA SER A 289 3.14 -11.08 -4.57
C SER A 289 4.49 -11.80 -4.42
N SER A 290 5.59 -11.20 -4.87
CA SER A 290 6.96 -11.71 -4.75
C SER A 290 7.66 -11.32 -3.44
N VAL A 291 7.10 -10.41 -2.65
CA VAL A 291 7.79 -9.85 -1.47
C VAL A 291 7.75 -10.85 -0.31
N GLU A 292 8.93 -11.30 0.11
CA GLU A 292 9.10 -12.31 1.16
C GLU A 292 9.11 -11.69 2.57
N THR A 293 9.42 -10.39 2.69
CA THR A 293 9.62 -9.73 3.98
C THR A 293 9.32 -8.24 3.95
N PHE A 294 8.39 -7.83 4.82
CA PHE A 294 8.00 -6.43 5.09
C PHE A 294 8.56 -5.89 6.40
N TYR A 295 9.66 -6.49 6.87
CA TYR A 295 10.31 -6.12 8.14
C TYR A 295 10.48 -4.60 8.24
N ARG A 296 9.68 -3.98 9.11
CA ARG A 296 9.73 -2.56 9.45
C ARG A 296 9.67 -1.61 8.27
N THR A 297 9.01 -2.00 7.17
CA THR A 297 8.92 -1.22 5.93
C THR A 297 8.45 0.22 6.18
N PHE A 298 7.39 0.41 6.99
CA PHE A 298 6.83 1.72 7.34
C PHE A 298 6.99 2.09 8.82
N ALA A 299 7.88 1.42 9.55
CA ALA A 299 8.05 1.71 10.96
C ALA A 299 8.53 3.16 11.17
N ASN A 300 7.87 3.87 12.09
CA ASN A 300 8.05 5.30 12.35
C ASN A 300 7.83 6.20 11.12
N SER A 301 7.24 5.68 10.04
CA SER A 301 6.90 6.47 8.85
C SER A 301 5.78 7.46 9.16
N ARG A 302 5.80 8.57 8.45
CA ARG A 302 4.80 9.64 8.49
C ARG A 302 4.07 9.78 7.15
N PHE A 303 4.33 8.91 6.18
CA PHE A 303 3.60 8.91 4.91
C PHE A 303 2.13 8.53 5.13
N ALA A 304 1.21 9.29 4.56
CA ALA A 304 -0.15 8.83 4.36
C ALA A 304 -0.16 7.85 3.17
N LEU A 305 -0.47 6.57 3.42
CA LEU A 305 -0.53 5.54 2.38
C LEU A 305 -1.85 5.59 1.60
N VAL A 306 -1.77 5.31 0.30
CA VAL A 306 -2.91 5.11 -0.61
C VAL A 306 -2.68 3.83 -1.40
N GLY A 307 -3.69 2.96 -1.48
CA GLY A 307 -3.64 1.76 -2.33
C GLY A 307 -2.97 0.52 -1.71
N TYR A 308 -2.86 0.47 -0.38
CA TYR A 308 -2.28 -0.67 0.35
C TYR A 308 -3.31 -1.78 0.63
N GLU A 309 -4.59 -1.55 0.36
CA GLU A 309 -5.71 -2.37 0.85
C GLU A 309 -5.74 -3.76 0.19
N ASN A 310 -5.29 -3.87 -1.07
CA ASN A 310 -5.40 -5.09 -1.88
C ASN A 310 -4.09 -5.86 -2.04
N TRP A 311 -3.15 -5.69 -1.11
CA TRP A 311 -1.84 -6.31 -1.21
C TRP A 311 -1.87 -7.85 -1.21
N ASP A 312 -1.12 -8.41 -2.15
CA ASP A 312 -0.83 -9.83 -2.20
C ASP A 312 0.41 -10.12 -1.35
N LEU A 313 0.21 -10.70 -0.17
CA LEU A 313 1.26 -11.05 0.78
C LEU A 313 1.51 -12.57 0.78
N SER A 314 1.19 -13.26 -0.32
CA SER A 314 1.21 -14.72 -0.38
C SER A 314 2.61 -15.33 -0.24
N SER A 315 3.65 -14.56 -0.55
CA SER A 315 5.06 -14.92 -0.33
C SER A 315 5.63 -14.43 1.00
N ALA A 316 4.93 -13.55 1.73
CA ALA A 316 5.44 -12.94 2.94
C ALA A 316 5.59 -13.96 4.07
N THR A 317 6.79 -14.05 4.63
CA THR A 317 7.10 -14.87 5.81
C THR A 317 6.95 -14.09 7.11
N THR A 318 7.13 -12.76 7.05
CA THR A 318 7.04 -11.90 8.23
C THR A 318 6.60 -10.47 7.87
N LEU A 319 5.73 -9.93 8.71
CA LEU A 319 5.33 -8.53 8.77
C LEU A 319 5.96 -7.82 9.98
N TYR A 320 7.12 -8.32 10.48
CA TYR A 320 7.84 -7.80 11.66
C TYR A 320 7.74 -6.28 11.72
N GLY A 321 7.03 -5.74 12.71
CA GLY A 321 7.01 -4.32 12.97
C GLY A 321 6.71 -3.43 11.77
N MET A 322 5.96 -3.92 10.78
CA MET A 322 5.77 -3.24 9.49
C MET A 322 5.31 -1.79 9.65
N PHE A 323 4.39 -1.54 10.59
CA PHE A 323 3.84 -0.25 10.98
C PHE A 323 4.22 0.14 12.42
N GLN A 324 5.32 -0.40 12.95
CA GLN A 324 5.75 -0.10 14.32
C GLN A 324 6.03 1.40 14.47
N GLY A 325 5.37 2.10 15.38
CA GLY A 325 5.58 3.53 15.58
C GLY A 325 5.00 4.41 14.47
N TYR A 326 4.22 3.84 13.55
CA TYR A 326 3.69 4.53 12.38
C TYR A 326 2.74 5.68 12.74
N ARG A 327 2.86 6.81 12.04
CA ARG A 327 2.14 8.07 12.32
C ARG A 327 1.54 8.72 11.08
N GLY A 328 1.41 7.97 9.99
CA GLY A 328 0.91 8.48 8.71
C GLY A 328 -0.61 8.60 8.62
N MET A 329 -1.34 7.81 9.41
CA MET A 329 -2.80 7.75 9.45
C MET A 329 -3.27 7.20 10.81
N THR A 330 -4.58 7.25 11.05
CA THR A 330 -5.22 6.80 12.29
C THR A 330 -6.06 5.52 12.13
N SER A 331 -6.32 5.08 10.90
CA SER A 331 -7.08 3.86 10.60
C SER A 331 -6.38 3.10 9.49
N ILE A 332 -6.35 1.77 9.58
CA ILE A 332 -5.82 0.89 8.55
C ILE A 332 -6.78 -0.27 8.28
N ASP A 333 -7.02 -0.59 7.01
CA ASP A 333 -7.85 -1.71 6.59
C ASP A 333 -7.01 -2.78 5.88
N VAL A 334 -6.88 -3.94 6.51
CA VAL A 334 -6.12 -5.08 5.99
C VAL A 334 -7.02 -6.21 5.49
N SER A 335 -8.32 -5.95 5.32
CA SER A 335 -9.32 -6.99 5.03
C SER A 335 -9.05 -7.78 3.76
N ASN A 336 -8.43 -7.16 2.74
CA ASN A 336 -8.15 -7.82 1.46
C ASN A 336 -6.69 -8.30 1.34
N TRP A 337 -5.90 -8.25 2.42
CA TRP A 337 -4.54 -8.77 2.39
C TRP A 337 -4.52 -10.28 2.20
N LYS A 338 -3.90 -10.74 1.12
CA LYS A 338 -3.80 -12.18 0.84
C LYS A 338 -2.58 -12.76 1.54
N THR A 339 -2.80 -13.45 2.65
CA THR A 339 -1.74 -14.15 3.39
C THR A 339 -1.89 -15.67 3.25
N THR A 340 -0.79 -16.40 3.36
CA THR A 340 -0.77 -17.87 3.28
C THR A 340 -0.16 -18.47 4.54
N ASN A 341 -0.10 -19.79 4.62
CA ASN A 341 0.59 -20.51 5.68
C ASN A 341 2.11 -20.29 5.69
N LYS A 342 2.68 -19.49 4.78
CA LYS A 342 4.08 -19.04 4.87
C LYS A 342 4.28 -17.98 5.96
N LEU A 343 3.21 -17.30 6.40
CA LEU A 343 3.30 -16.21 7.36
C LEU A 343 3.58 -16.75 8.77
N GLU A 344 4.78 -16.45 9.29
CA GLU A 344 5.23 -16.89 10.62
C GLU A 344 5.30 -15.74 11.63
N GLY A 345 5.52 -14.49 11.18
CA GLY A 345 5.79 -13.36 12.07
C GLY A 345 4.82 -12.19 11.93
N LEU A 346 4.02 -11.95 12.98
CA LEU A 346 3.09 -10.82 13.15
C LEU A 346 3.40 -9.94 14.37
N HIS A 347 4.55 -10.12 15.01
CA HIS A 347 4.89 -9.32 16.18
C HIS A 347 5.07 -7.84 15.81
N ARG A 348 4.66 -6.97 16.73
CA ARG A 348 4.87 -5.51 16.67
C ARG A 348 4.32 -4.80 15.45
N VAL A 349 3.51 -5.45 14.60
CA VAL A 349 3.07 -4.89 13.31
C VAL A 349 2.57 -3.47 13.48
N PHE A 350 1.71 -3.21 14.46
CA PHE A 350 1.13 -1.89 14.75
C PHE A 350 1.61 -1.28 16.08
N ALA A 351 2.59 -1.88 16.76
CA ALA A 351 3.05 -1.43 18.07
C ALA A 351 3.64 -0.01 18.05
N GLY A 352 3.23 0.83 19.00
CA GLY A 352 3.60 2.24 19.11
C GLY A 352 3.00 3.15 18.03
N SER A 353 2.13 2.63 17.15
CA SER A 353 1.50 3.44 16.10
C SER A 353 0.45 4.40 16.66
N SER A 354 0.11 5.42 15.88
CA SER A 354 -1.00 6.35 16.12
C SER A 354 -2.35 5.82 15.60
N LEU A 355 -2.42 4.53 15.23
CA LEU A 355 -3.65 3.90 14.78
C LEU A 355 -4.62 3.76 15.97
N THR A 356 -5.86 4.16 15.73
CA THR A 356 -7.00 3.98 16.63
C THR A 356 -7.98 2.93 16.11
N GLU A 357 -7.81 2.50 14.86
CA GLU A 357 -8.64 1.51 14.19
C GLU A 357 -7.78 0.61 13.29
N VAL A 358 -8.01 -0.70 13.37
CA VAL A 358 -7.37 -1.72 12.53
C VAL A 358 -8.45 -2.74 12.14
N ASN A 359 -8.82 -2.78 10.87
CA ASN A 359 -9.90 -3.62 10.34
C ASN A 359 -9.34 -4.80 9.53
N GLY A 360 -10.05 -5.93 9.53
CA GLY A 360 -9.73 -7.07 8.66
C GLY A 360 -8.70 -8.07 9.18
N LEU A 361 -8.30 -7.98 10.46
CA LEU A 361 -7.34 -8.91 11.05
C LEU A 361 -7.82 -10.36 11.04
N GLU A 362 -9.13 -10.57 11.11
CA GLU A 362 -9.80 -11.87 11.02
C GLU A 362 -9.48 -12.63 9.72
N ASN A 363 -9.10 -11.91 8.65
CA ASN A 363 -8.82 -12.49 7.34
C ASN A 363 -7.36 -12.94 7.19
N LEU A 364 -6.48 -12.60 8.14
CA LEU A 364 -5.10 -13.04 8.10
C LEU A 364 -4.99 -14.56 8.33
N ASN A 365 -4.11 -15.21 7.57
CA ASN A 365 -3.74 -16.59 7.77
C ASN A 365 -2.79 -16.70 8.97
N VAL A 366 -3.27 -17.32 10.05
CA VAL A 366 -2.52 -17.47 11.31
C VAL A 366 -2.05 -18.90 11.57
N THR A 367 -2.25 -19.81 10.61
CA THR A 367 -2.00 -21.26 10.79
C THR A 367 -0.59 -21.59 11.28
N ASN A 368 0.42 -20.89 10.74
CA ASN A 368 1.84 -21.10 11.06
C ASN A 368 2.46 -19.92 11.81
N VAL A 369 1.66 -19.01 12.36
CA VAL A 369 2.20 -17.87 13.11
C VAL A 369 2.91 -18.37 14.37
N ILE A 370 4.18 -17.96 14.51
CA ILE A 370 5.07 -18.29 15.63
C ILE A 370 5.09 -17.14 16.63
N TRP A 371 5.13 -15.89 16.13
CA TRP A 371 5.28 -14.68 16.95
C TRP A 371 4.21 -13.64 16.61
N ILE A 372 3.39 -13.26 17.59
CA ILE A 372 2.37 -12.18 17.49
C ILE A 372 2.47 -11.18 18.66
N ASP A 373 3.60 -11.17 19.39
CA ASP A 373 3.78 -10.29 20.55
C ASP A 373 3.64 -8.82 20.17
N ARG A 374 2.87 -8.10 20.99
CA ARG A 374 2.61 -6.67 20.80
C ARG A 374 2.08 -6.34 19.39
N LEU A 375 1.19 -7.16 18.82
CA LEU A 375 0.59 -6.87 17.50
C LEU A 375 0.06 -5.43 17.41
N VAL A 376 -0.67 -5.00 18.44
CA VAL A 376 -1.17 -3.64 18.67
C VAL A 376 -0.59 -3.05 19.96
N ASN A 377 -0.89 -1.78 20.25
CA ASN A 377 -0.54 -1.18 21.54
C ASN A 377 -1.22 -1.95 22.69
N GLU A 378 -0.56 -2.02 23.85
CA GLU A 378 -1.10 -2.75 25.01
C GLU A 378 -2.44 -2.16 25.50
N ASP A 379 -2.65 -0.86 25.29
CA ASP A 379 -3.88 -0.10 25.59
C ASP A 379 -4.87 -0.05 24.41
N PHE A 380 -4.57 -0.69 23.28
CA PHE A 380 -5.47 -0.72 22.12
C PHE A 380 -6.70 -1.58 22.42
N VAL A 381 -7.88 -1.03 22.16
CA VAL A 381 -9.18 -1.68 22.40
C VAL A 381 -9.93 -1.82 21.07
N PHE A 382 -10.03 -3.05 20.58
CA PHE A 382 -10.96 -3.39 19.51
C PHE A 382 -12.40 -3.32 20.03
N PRO A 383 -13.38 -2.90 19.19
CA PRO A 383 -14.79 -3.12 19.49
C PRO A 383 -15.04 -4.60 19.81
N THR A 384 -15.86 -4.89 20.83
CA THR A 384 -16.12 -6.28 21.29
C THR A 384 -16.50 -7.22 20.15
N ALA A 385 -17.41 -6.79 19.26
CA ALA A 385 -17.84 -7.59 18.12
C ALA A 385 -16.70 -7.88 17.12
N THR A 386 -15.81 -6.90 16.90
CA THR A 386 -14.61 -7.07 16.06
C THR A 386 -13.65 -8.06 16.71
N TYR A 387 -13.39 -7.93 18.01
CA TYR A 387 -12.51 -8.85 18.72
C TYR A 387 -13.06 -10.29 18.76
N ASP A 388 -14.37 -10.44 18.95
CA ASP A 388 -15.06 -11.73 18.87
C ASP A 388 -14.90 -12.40 17.50
N THR A 389 -15.01 -11.60 16.43
CA THR A 389 -14.83 -12.06 15.05
C THR A 389 -13.39 -12.51 14.80
N ILE A 390 -12.40 -11.74 15.26
CA ILE A 390 -10.98 -12.08 15.16
C ILE A 390 -10.68 -13.40 15.87
N LEU A 391 -11.10 -13.54 17.14
CA LEU A 391 -10.88 -14.75 17.93
C LEU A 391 -11.48 -15.98 17.23
N THR A 392 -12.73 -15.87 16.78
CA THR A 392 -13.46 -16.98 16.16
C THR A 392 -12.83 -17.38 14.83
N ALA A 393 -12.50 -16.41 13.96
CA ALA A 393 -11.89 -16.67 12.67
C ALA A 393 -10.52 -17.34 12.82
N TRP A 394 -9.67 -16.84 13.72
CA TRP A 394 -8.35 -17.42 13.97
C TRP A 394 -8.42 -18.82 14.58
N ALA A 395 -9.29 -19.03 15.57
CA ALA A 395 -9.48 -20.36 16.16
C ALA A 395 -9.87 -21.42 15.12
N ASN A 396 -10.73 -21.05 14.16
CA ASN A 396 -11.17 -21.95 13.09
C ASN A 396 -10.05 -22.36 12.11
N GLN A 397 -8.95 -21.61 12.06
CA GLN A 397 -7.78 -21.96 11.23
C GLN A 397 -6.85 -22.96 11.94
N ILE A 398 -6.85 -23.00 13.27
CA ILE A 398 -5.89 -23.76 14.07
C ILE A 398 -6.48 -25.11 14.45
N THR A 399 -5.99 -26.18 13.83
CA THR A 399 -6.41 -27.57 14.09
C THR A 399 -5.37 -28.37 14.87
N GLU A 400 -4.12 -27.88 14.90
CA GLU A 400 -2.99 -28.49 15.61
C GLU A 400 -2.28 -27.42 16.45
N PRO A 401 -1.58 -27.79 17.53
CA PRO A 401 -0.83 -26.84 18.35
C PRO A 401 0.15 -26.03 17.50
N SER A 402 0.16 -24.70 17.69
CA SER A 402 1.02 -23.82 16.90
C SER A 402 2.51 -24.17 17.09
N PRO A 403 3.35 -24.05 16.04
CA PRO A 403 4.76 -24.44 16.09
C PRO A 403 5.62 -23.57 17.03
N GLY A 404 5.07 -22.45 17.52
CA GLY A 404 5.69 -21.53 18.46
C GLY A 404 4.83 -21.24 19.69
N HIS A 405 5.07 -20.09 20.31
CA HIS A 405 4.27 -19.58 21.42
C HIS A 405 3.71 -18.19 21.08
N PRO A 406 2.65 -18.11 20.22
CA PRO A 406 2.05 -16.85 19.84
C PRO A 406 1.50 -16.14 21.09
N TRP A 407 1.98 -14.92 21.34
CA TRP A 407 1.53 -14.12 22.48
C TRP A 407 0.70 -12.92 22.01
N LEU A 408 -0.62 -13.02 22.09
CA LEU A 408 -1.52 -11.91 21.79
C LEU A 408 -1.76 -11.06 23.05
N THR A 409 -1.49 -9.76 22.97
CA THR A 409 -1.76 -8.79 24.05
C THR A 409 -2.60 -7.63 23.53
N THR A 410 -3.69 -7.29 24.24
CA THR A 410 -4.59 -6.19 23.91
C THR A 410 -5.40 -5.76 25.14
N ALA A 411 -5.95 -4.54 25.18
CA ALA A 411 -6.92 -4.12 26.19
C ALA A 411 -8.37 -4.46 25.81
N SER A 412 -8.57 -5.27 24.77
CA SER A 412 -9.88 -5.63 24.23
C SER A 412 -10.65 -6.59 25.14
N ARG A 413 -11.98 -6.51 25.06
CA ARG A 413 -12.89 -7.42 25.75
C ARG A 413 -13.64 -8.28 24.75
N TYR A 414 -13.96 -9.51 25.12
CA TYR A 414 -14.77 -10.43 24.33
C TYR A 414 -16.12 -10.73 25.00
N THR A 415 -17.08 -11.25 24.23
CA THR A 415 -18.40 -11.64 24.74
C THR A 415 -18.30 -12.94 25.54
N PRO A 416 -18.73 -13.01 26.80
CA PRO A 416 -18.72 -14.25 27.58
C PRO A 416 -19.78 -15.25 27.10
N PHE A 417 -19.57 -16.56 27.35
CA PHE A 417 -20.45 -17.67 26.91
C PHE A 417 -20.81 -17.67 25.42
N SER A 418 -19.91 -17.13 24.60
CA SER A 418 -20.07 -17.04 23.15
C SER A 418 -19.11 -17.99 22.42
N GLU A 419 -19.28 -18.10 21.10
CA GLU A 419 -18.29 -18.74 20.22
C GLU A 419 -16.91 -18.12 20.39
N ALA A 420 -16.81 -16.80 20.57
CA ALA A 420 -15.54 -16.12 20.83
C ALA A 420 -14.88 -16.53 22.15
N ALA A 421 -15.67 -16.74 23.21
CA ALA A 421 -15.15 -17.26 24.47
C ALA A 421 -14.59 -18.69 24.32
N ALA A 422 -15.28 -19.55 23.57
CA ALA A 422 -14.80 -20.89 23.25
C ALA A 422 -13.54 -20.85 22.35
N ALA A 423 -13.55 -20.00 21.32
CA ALA A 423 -12.44 -19.78 20.40
C ALA A 423 -11.17 -19.31 21.13
N ARG A 424 -11.31 -18.39 22.08
CA ARG A 424 -10.19 -17.95 22.94
C ARG A 424 -9.60 -19.10 23.74
N GLN A 425 -10.42 -19.96 24.35
CA GLN A 425 -9.94 -21.12 25.10
C GLN A 425 -9.28 -22.15 24.18
N HIS A 426 -9.84 -22.36 22.99
CA HIS A 426 -9.24 -23.21 21.96
C HIS A 426 -7.84 -22.75 21.58
N LEU A 427 -7.66 -21.46 21.27
CA LEU A 427 -6.35 -20.88 20.95
C LEU A 427 -5.34 -21.10 22.09
N ILE A 428 -5.75 -20.90 23.35
CA ILE A 428 -4.89 -21.17 24.52
C ILE A 428 -4.49 -22.64 24.59
N GLY A 429 -5.44 -23.55 24.33
CA GLY A 429 -5.17 -24.99 24.20
C GLY A 429 -4.19 -25.33 23.06
N MET A 430 -4.09 -24.46 22.04
CA MET A 430 -3.19 -24.58 20.89
C MET A 430 -1.84 -23.86 21.09
N HIS A 431 -1.40 -23.68 22.35
CA HIS A 431 -0.15 -23.01 22.77
C HIS A 431 -0.08 -21.49 22.60
N TRP A 432 -1.22 -20.82 22.40
CA TRP A 432 -1.26 -19.36 22.44
C TRP A 432 -1.27 -18.85 23.88
N THR A 433 -0.59 -17.73 24.12
CA THR A 433 -0.81 -16.90 25.31
C THR A 433 -1.66 -15.70 24.91
N ILE A 434 -2.83 -15.55 25.55
CA ILE A 434 -3.73 -14.42 25.31
C ILE A 434 -3.83 -13.59 26.60
N THR A 435 -3.35 -12.35 26.53
CA THR A 435 -3.47 -11.33 27.57
C THR A 435 -4.42 -10.23 27.07
N ASP A 436 -5.70 -10.41 27.33
CA ASP A 436 -6.77 -9.46 27.00
C ASP A 436 -7.42 -8.88 28.27
N ALA A 437 -8.38 -7.96 28.13
CA ALA A 437 -9.09 -7.36 29.28
C ALA A 437 -10.20 -8.28 29.85
N GLY A 438 -10.26 -9.54 29.42
CA GLY A 438 -11.29 -10.49 29.81
C GLY A 438 -12.63 -10.20 29.13
N THR A 439 -13.72 -10.56 29.81
CA THR A 439 -15.08 -10.44 29.27
C THR A 439 -15.62 -9.02 29.44
N VAL A 440 -16.61 -8.63 28.63
CA VAL A 440 -17.41 -7.43 28.91
C VAL A 440 -18.18 -7.58 30.24
N ALA A 441 -18.16 -6.54 31.08
CA ALA A 441 -18.92 -6.53 32.33
C ALA A 441 -20.41 -6.31 32.03
N GLY A 442 -21.29 -7.17 32.55
CA GLY A 442 -22.74 -7.11 32.31
C GLY A 442 -23.37 -8.40 31.81
N ILE A 443 -22.58 -9.40 31.42
CA ILE A 443 -23.05 -10.78 31.22
C ILE A 443 -22.27 -11.65 32.21
N HIS A 444 -22.64 -11.52 33.48
CA HIS A 444 -22.23 -12.51 34.47
C HIS A 444 -23.04 -13.78 34.19
N PRO A 445 -22.41 -14.97 34.07
CA PRO A 445 -23.15 -16.13 34.54
C PRO A 445 -23.35 -15.87 36.03
N PHE A 446 -24.48 -16.25 36.59
CA PHE A 446 -24.46 -16.48 38.03
C PHE A 446 -23.35 -17.52 38.27
N THR A 447 -22.26 -17.12 38.94
CA THR A 447 -21.36 -18.08 39.56
C THR A 447 -22.18 -18.75 40.64
N THR A 448 -22.85 -19.84 40.29
CA THR A 448 -23.55 -20.68 41.27
C THR A 448 -22.50 -21.49 42.01
N THR A 449 -21.81 -20.86 42.96
CA THR A 449 -21.60 -21.58 44.21
C THR A 449 -22.96 -21.74 44.84
N SER A 450 -23.61 -22.88 44.57
CA SER A 450 -24.88 -23.34 45.13
C SER A 450 -26.09 -22.40 44.90
N ILE A 451 -27.11 -22.88 44.19
CA ILE A 451 -28.46 -22.38 44.44
C ILE A 451 -28.78 -22.81 45.89
N THR A 452 -28.56 -21.92 46.86
CA THR A 452 -29.00 -22.11 48.25
C THR A 452 -30.47 -21.74 48.44
N SER A 453 -31.16 -21.37 47.36
CA SER A 453 -32.58 -21.04 47.40
C SER A 453 -33.45 -22.30 47.34
N PRO A 454 -34.41 -22.46 48.26
CA PRO A 454 -35.26 -23.64 48.32
C PRO A 454 -36.16 -23.79 47.09
N ILE A 455 -36.28 -25.01 46.57
CA ILE A 455 -37.34 -25.40 45.63
C ILE A 455 -38.60 -25.66 46.47
N ARG A 456 -39.53 -24.70 46.58
CA ARG A 456 -40.84 -24.99 47.18
C ARG A 456 -41.68 -25.83 46.22
N ILE A 457 -42.31 -26.88 46.74
CA ILE A 457 -43.32 -27.68 46.04
C ILE A 457 -44.59 -27.56 46.87
N SER A 458 -45.58 -26.83 46.36
CA SER A 458 -46.89 -26.65 47.01
C SER A 458 -47.86 -27.79 46.63
N GLY A 459 -48.88 -28.00 47.48
CA GLY A 459 -49.98 -28.95 47.25
C GLY A 459 -49.92 -30.26 48.04
N TRP A 460 -49.20 -30.32 49.17
CA TRP A 460 -49.08 -31.53 49.98
C TRP A 460 -49.69 -31.36 51.37
N ASN A 461 -50.76 -32.10 51.64
CA ASN A 461 -51.34 -32.21 52.97
C ASN A 461 -50.84 -33.52 53.59
N ASP A 462 -50.15 -33.40 54.73
CA ASP A 462 -49.88 -34.46 55.72
C ASP A 462 -48.58 -35.27 55.54
N VAL A 463 -47.55 -34.97 56.34
CA VAL A 463 -46.36 -35.82 56.50
C VAL A 463 -45.83 -35.80 57.94
N ALA A 464 -46.45 -36.56 58.84
CA ALA A 464 -45.95 -36.66 60.20
C ALA A 464 -44.89 -37.77 60.44
N THR A 465 -44.64 -38.73 59.54
CA THR A 465 -43.67 -39.82 59.84
C THR A 465 -43.00 -40.56 58.66
N ASN A 466 -43.00 -40.05 57.42
CA ASN A 466 -42.51 -40.81 56.25
C ASN A 466 -41.29 -40.18 55.55
N THR A 467 -40.45 -41.01 54.90
CA THR A 467 -39.24 -40.58 54.20
C THR A 467 -39.58 -40.10 52.80
N LEU A 468 -39.49 -38.79 52.58
CA LEU A 468 -39.60 -38.19 51.26
C LEU A 468 -38.21 -38.05 50.65
N THR A 469 -38.06 -38.44 49.39
CA THR A 469 -36.79 -38.34 48.66
C THR A 469 -37.01 -37.66 47.32
N ALA A 470 -36.17 -36.70 46.98
CA ALA A 470 -36.10 -36.16 45.62
C ALA A 470 -34.85 -36.72 44.95
N THR A 471 -34.99 -37.09 43.69
CA THR A 471 -33.90 -37.52 42.83
C THR A 471 -33.80 -36.57 41.67
N VAL A 472 -32.65 -35.92 41.52
CA VAL A 472 -32.35 -35.02 40.39
C VAL A 472 -31.14 -35.58 39.67
N ASN A 473 -31.31 -35.91 38.38
CA ASN A 473 -30.24 -36.48 37.54
C ASN A 473 -29.53 -37.71 38.18
N GLY A 474 -30.29 -38.57 38.85
CA GLY A 474 -29.79 -39.80 39.47
C GLY A 474 -29.18 -39.66 40.87
N ALA A 475 -29.03 -38.43 41.40
CA ALA A 475 -28.64 -38.20 42.78
C ALA A 475 -29.89 -38.07 43.66
N SER A 476 -30.04 -38.92 44.69
CA SER A 476 -31.18 -38.91 45.61
C SER A 476 -30.78 -38.30 46.97
N GLN A 477 -31.63 -37.41 47.50
CA GLN A 477 -31.48 -36.85 48.83
C GLN A 477 -32.79 -36.95 49.61
N ALA A 478 -32.69 -37.14 50.93
CA ALA A 478 -33.82 -37.04 51.85
C ALA A 478 -34.27 -35.58 51.96
N MET A 479 -35.56 -35.33 51.82
CA MET A 479 -36.14 -33.99 51.91
C MET A 479 -36.65 -33.73 53.33
N THR A 480 -36.43 -32.51 53.82
CA THR A 480 -37.00 -32.05 55.11
C THR A 480 -38.28 -31.25 54.83
N VAL A 481 -39.34 -31.55 55.57
CA VAL A 481 -40.62 -30.82 55.49
C VAL A 481 -40.58 -29.64 56.47
N TRP A 482 -40.89 -28.43 56.00
CA TRP A 482 -41.05 -27.25 56.84
C TRP A 482 -42.19 -26.38 56.30
N GLU A 483 -43.22 -26.13 57.12
CA GLU A 483 -44.37 -25.24 56.82
C GLU A 483 -44.93 -25.42 55.39
N ASP A 484 -45.47 -26.61 55.12
CA ASP A 484 -46.13 -26.99 53.85
C ASP A 484 -45.24 -26.87 52.60
N SER A 485 -43.92 -26.95 52.77
CA SER A 485 -42.96 -26.93 51.68
C SER A 485 -41.82 -27.92 51.88
N LEU A 486 -41.35 -28.46 50.77
CA LEU A 486 -40.27 -29.43 50.71
C LEU A 486 -38.95 -28.73 50.36
N TRP A 487 -37.85 -29.16 50.97
CA TRP A 487 -36.54 -28.53 50.77
C TRP A 487 -35.57 -29.55 50.15
N TYR A 488 -34.92 -29.16 49.05
CA TYR A 488 -33.83 -29.89 48.40
C TYR A 488 -32.65 -28.94 48.21
N THR A 489 -31.46 -29.32 48.67
CA THR A 489 -30.26 -28.48 48.56
C THR A 489 -29.32 -29.02 47.48
N ASP A 490 -28.56 -28.12 46.85
CA ASP A 490 -27.44 -28.43 45.96
C ASP A 490 -27.81 -29.11 44.63
N VAL A 491 -28.42 -28.35 43.71
CA VAL A 491 -28.49 -28.73 42.28
C VAL A 491 -27.67 -27.73 41.45
N THR A 492 -26.66 -28.23 40.73
CA THR A 492 -25.94 -27.47 39.71
C THR A 492 -26.62 -27.70 38.36
N LEU A 493 -27.14 -26.63 37.74
CA LEU A 493 -27.77 -26.67 36.41
C LEU A 493 -26.89 -25.95 35.39
N ASN A 494 -26.60 -26.61 34.27
CA ASN A 494 -25.99 -25.95 33.11
C ASN A 494 -27.09 -25.34 32.20
N PRO A 495 -26.79 -24.22 31.52
CA PRO A 495 -27.77 -23.44 30.76
C PRO A 495 -28.37 -24.16 29.53
N THR A 496 -27.82 -25.31 29.15
CA THR A 496 -28.26 -26.14 28.02
C THR A 496 -28.82 -27.50 28.43
N GLN A 497 -28.84 -27.82 29.75
CA GLN A 497 -29.25 -29.13 30.24
C GLN A 497 -30.70 -29.14 30.71
N ARG A 498 -31.44 -30.18 30.31
CA ARG A 498 -32.72 -30.57 30.91
C ARG A 498 -32.44 -31.65 31.94
N LEU A 499 -32.79 -31.42 33.20
CA LEU A 499 -32.59 -32.44 34.23
C LEU A 499 -33.94 -33.06 34.64
N PRO A 500 -34.11 -34.39 34.50
CA PRO A 500 -35.28 -35.05 35.04
C PRO A 500 -35.24 -35.00 36.57
N PHE A 501 -36.39 -34.72 37.18
CA PHE A 501 -36.58 -34.86 38.62
C PHE A 501 -37.71 -35.84 38.93
N THR A 502 -37.56 -36.56 40.04
CA THR A 502 -38.59 -37.44 40.59
C THR A 502 -38.67 -37.24 42.09
N VAL A 503 -39.87 -36.93 42.58
CA VAL A 503 -40.18 -36.94 44.01
C VAL A 503 -40.83 -38.27 44.32
N SER A 504 -40.29 -38.98 45.30
CA SER A 504 -40.77 -40.28 45.74
C SER A 504 -41.14 -40.26 47.20
N PHE A 505 -42.27 -40.90 47.52
CA PHE A 505 -42.75 -41.13 48.87
C PHE A 505 -42.63 -42.63 49.19
N ASN A 506 -41.84 -42.98 50.20
CA ASN A 506 -41.56 -44.37 50.57
C ASN A 506 -41.16 -45.26 49.37
N GLY A 507 -40.32 -44.72 48.48
CA GLY A 507 -39.82 -45.42 47.29
C GLY A 507 -40.76 -45.47 46.08
N THR A 508 -41.97 -44.92 46.18
CA THR A 508 -42.91 -44.82 45.05
C THR A 508 -42.90 -43.41 44.48
N ALA A 509 -42.73 -43.27 43.16
CA ALA A 509 -42.74 -41.97 42.49
C ALA A 509 -44.14 -41.33 42.59
N VAL A 510 -44.20 -40.12 43.15
CA VAL A 510 -45.44 -39.36 43.35
C VAL A 510 -45.52 -38.11 42.46
N LYS A 511 -44.39 -37.60 41.99
CA LYS A 511 -44.33 -36.50 41.00
C LYS A 511 -43.06 -36.62 40.14
N THR A 512 -43.19 -36.43 38.84
CA THR A 512 -42.07 -36.45 37.87
C THR A 512 -42.16 -35.24 36.96
N GLY A 513 -41.03 -34.66 36.59
CA GLY A 513 -40.97 -33.56 35.63
C GLY A 513 -39.57 -33.30 35.11
N GLU A 514 -39.43 -32.26 34.27
CA GLU A 514 -38.14 -31.77 33.78
C GLU A 514 -37.86 -30.37 34.33
N LEU A 515 -36.69 -30.20 34.95
CA LEU A 515 -36.10 -28.90 35.23
C LEU A 515 -35.48 -28.38 33.93
N THR A 516 -35.98 -27.24 33.45
CA THR A 516 -35.44 -26.56 32.27
C THR A 516 -34.96 -25.18 32.69
N TRP A 517 -33.69 -24.87 32.44
CA TRP A 517 -33.18 -23.53 32.62
C TRP A 517 -33.45 -22.70 31.36
N VAL A 518 -34.10 -21.55 31.51
CA VAL A 518 -34.36 -20.63 30.39
C VAL A 518 -33.50 -19.39 30.59
N PRO A 519 -32.47 -19.14 29.74
CA PRO A 519 -31.78 -17.86 29.70
C PRO A 519 -32.73 -16.85 29.07
N THR A 520 -33.58 -16.21 29.86
CA THR A 520 -34.29 -15.03 29.38
C THR A 520 -33.84 -13.84 30.17
N LEU A 521 -33.03 -12.99 29.51
CA LEU A 521 -32.88 -11.59 29.88
C LEU A 521 -34.28 -10.96 29.85
N ILE A 522 -34.87 -10.66 31.01
CA ILE A 522 -35.96 -9.70 31.06
C ILE A 522 -35.30 -8.32 30.94
N ASN A 523 -35.22 -7.81 29.72
CA ASN A 523 -34.92 -6.40 29.49
C ASN A 523 -36.16 -5.60 29.95
N THR A 524 -36.03 -4.77 30.97
CA THR A 524 -37.14 -4.05 31.62
C THR A 524 -37.80 -2.96 30.76
N THR A 525 -37.54 -2.93 29.44
CA THR A 525 -38.09 -1.94 28.51
C THR A 525 -39.01 -2.51 27.44
N SER A 526 -39.19 -3.83 27.35
CA SER A 526 -40.17 -4.45 26.44
C SER A 526 -40.78 -5.71 27.06
N SER A 527 -42.11 -5.85 26.98
CA SER A 527 -42.81 -7.08 27.36
C SER A 527 -42.38 -8.24 26.45
N GLN A 528 -42.01 -9.37 27.07
CA GLN A 528 -41.64 -10.61 26.38
C GLN A 528 -42.55 -11.75 26.83
N ALA A 529 -43.03 -12.51 25.85
CA ALA A 529 -43.87 -13.68 26.05
C ALA A 529 -43.02 -14.94 26.23
N VAL A 530 -43.18 -15.64 27.37
CA VAL A 530 -42.54 -16.95 27.62
C VAL A 530 -43.62 -18.03 27.62
N THR A 531 -43.39 -19.11 26.86
CA THR A 531 -44.30 -20.28 26.84
C THR A 531 -43.78 -21.36 27.79
N ILE A 532 -44.57 -21.71 28.79
CA ILE A 532 -44.24 -22.75 29.79
C ILE A 532 -45.15 -23.95 29.56
N ARG A 533 -44.58 -25.16 29.51
CA ARG A 533 -45.36 -26.41 29.34
C ARG A 533 -45.94 -26.86 30.67
N LYS A 534 -47.12 -27.51 30.61
CA LYS A 534 -47.75 -28.18 31.75
C LYS A 534 -46.77 -29.06 32.54
N GLY A 535 -46.64 -28.78 33.84
CA GLY A 535 -45.80 -29.56 34.78
C GLY A 535 -44.34 -29.11 34.89
N SER A 536 -43.95 -28.00 34.24
CA SER A 536 -42.62 -27.40 34.36
C SER A 536 -42.55 -26.32 35.44
N THR A 537 -41.43 -26.23 36.15
CA THR A 537 -41.14 -25.15 37.11
C THR A 537 -40.13 -24.18 36.50
N LEU A 538 -40.45 -22.89 36.45
CA LEU A 538 -39.57 -21.82 35.97
C LEU A 538 -38.88 -21.12 37.16
N LEU A 539 -37.56 -21.01 37.13
CA LEU A 539 -36.77 -20.31 38.15
C LEU A 539 -36.26 -18.98 37.58
N ILE A 540 -36.62 -17.86 38.21
CA ILE A 540 -36.12 -16.52 37.87
C ILE A 540 -35.18 -16.07 38.99
N GLY A 541 -33.90 -15.82 38.68
CA GLY A 541 -32.91 -15.38 39.67
C GLY A 541 -33.05 -13.90 40.02
N SER A 542 -33.11 -13.56 41.31
CA SER A 542 -33.19 -12.17 41.77
C SER A 542 -31.83 -11.47 41.79
N ALA A 543 -31.73 -10.27 41.21
CA ALA A 543 -30.68 -9.32 41.53
C ALA A 543 -31.03 -8.61 42.85
N VAL A 544 -30.17 -8.75 43.86
CA VAL A 544 -30.02 -7.90 45.07
C VAL A 544 -31.29 -7.16 45.52
N HIS A 545 -32.31 -7.88 45.97
CA HIS A 545 -33.24 -7.42 47.01
C HIS A 545 -33.78 -8.66 47.72
N THR A 546 -33.75 -8.63 49.06
CA THR A 546 -34.24 -9.68 49.94
C THR A 546 -35.70 -10.02 49.65
N GLY A 547 -35.97 -11.28 49.29
CA GLY A 547 -37.20 -11.96 49.71
C GLY A 547 -38.43 -11.93 48.79
N ALA A 548 -38.29 -11.98 47.46
CA ALA A 548 -39.44 -12.26 46.59
C ALA A 548 -39.13 -13.33 45.54
N LEU A 549 -39.94 -14.40 45.54
CA LEU A 549 -40.01 -15.43 44.51
C LEU A 549 -41.40 -15.28 43.86
N LEU A 550 -41.46 -15.04 42.55
CA LEU A 550 -42.72 -15.05 41.81
C LEU A 550 -43.03 -16.49 41.40
N GLU A 551 -44.04 -17.07 42.03
CA GLU A 551 -44.53 -18.41 41.70
C GLU A 551 -45.72 -18.27 40.72
N ILE A 552 -45.57 -18.78 39.50
CA ILE A 552 -46.70 -18.98 38.58
C ILE A 552 -47.02 -20.48 38.62
N ASP A 553 -47.96 -20.85 39.48
CA ASP A 553 -48.62 -22.15 39.42
C ASP A 553 -49.90 -21.99 38.60
N THR A 554 -49.98 -22.66 37.45
CA THR A 554 -51.21 -22.70 36.67
C THR A 554 -51.38 -24.06 36.03
N ASP A 555 -52.50 -24.70 36.32
CA ASP A 555 -52.97 -25.99 35.77
C ASP A 555 -53.27 -25.99 34.25
N GLY A 556 -52.69 -25.07 33.45
CA GLY A 556 -52.92 -24.95 32.01
C GLY A 556 -51.71 -24.43 31.22
N ASP A 557 -51.64 -24.76 29.93
CA ASP A 557 -50.66 -24.19 29.00
C ASP A 557 -51.01 -22.71 28.72
N GLY A 558 -50.07 -21.79 28.89
CA GLY A 558 -50.29 -20.35 28.77
C GLY A 558 -49.04 -19.55 28.38
N VAL A 559 -49.28 -18.35 27.84
CA VAL A 559 -48.25 -17.33 27.55
C VAL A 559 -48.37 -16.24 28.60
N TYR A 560 -47.28 -15.95 29.31
CA TYR A 560 -47.28 -15.03 30.46
C TYR A 560 -46.39 -13.80 30.21
N ASP A 561 -46.85 -12.63 30.67
CA ASP A 561 -46.11 -11.35 30.65
C ASP A 561 -45.52 -11.08 32.04
N LEU A 562 -44.23 -10.76 32.10
CA LEU A 562 -43.45 -10.68 33.35
C LEU A 562 -43.13 -9.23 33.78
N SER A 563 -43.82 -8.21 33.25
CA SER A 563 -43.62 -6.83 33.68
C SER A 563 -44.28 -6.57 35.05
N GLY A 564 -43.53 -6.68 36.15
CA GLY A 564 -44.02 -6.38 37.51
C GLY A 564 -43.19 -5.31 38.22
N THR A 565 -43.81 -4.16 38.53
CA THR A 565 -43.32 -3.20 39.55
C THR A 565 -43.44 -3.79 40.96
N PRO A 566 -42.51 -3.49 41.89
CA PRO A 566 -42.52 -4.10 43.21
C PRO A 566 -43.59 -3.48 44.12
N THR A 567 -44.35 -4.33 44.83
CA THR A 567 -45.03 -4.01 46.09
C THR A 567 -44.74 -5.08 47.11
#